data_AF-A0A1B0GNJ6-F1
#
_entry.id   AF-A0A1B0GNJ6-F1
#
_cell.length_a   1.000
_cell.length_b   1.000
_cell.length_c   1.000
_cell.angle_alpha   90.00
_cell.angle_beta   90.00
_cell.angle_gamma   90.00
#
_symmetry.space_group_name_H-M   'P 1'
#
loop_
_entity.id
_entity.type
_entity.pdbx_description
1 polymer ?
#
loop_
_entity_poly.entity_id
_entity_poly.type
_entity_poly.pdbx_seq_one_letter_code
_entity_poly.pdbx_strand_id
1 'polypeptide(L)'
;MCSNSASTVLRILRNAPAFVQSPSSSPFRLLSISTARRNFASEDTKDNQAPEVSESEKKLTALVEELNKQISSEKEKSSQLLVSCPGILDVWREDSGLCLLQDKYKRALADGENLRVRLTKQIEDAKQFGIQSFCKDLLEVADILATATDTVPKEEVTDKNPHLKSLYEGLTMTKASLDQVFKRHGLERVNPLNEKFNPNLHEALFQLENKSVEPNTVIEVSKIGYKLKERCIRPALVAHLERTGHYLTIKDNQMVQLHPSTCLDHKPDWVIYNEFVLTTKNYIRTVTDVKPDWLLRIAPQYYDMNNFPQCEAKRQLEVIQTRIVDTT
;
A
#
# COMPACT_ATOMS: atom_id res chain seq x y z
N MET A 1 20.33 -40.15 7.35
CA MET A 1 20.72 -40.79 6.08
C MET A 1 19.46 -41.11 5.29
N CYS A 2 19.03 -40.19 4.42
CA CYS A 2 18.07 -40.47 3.34
C CYS A 2 18.63 -39.79 2.09
N SER A 3 19.77 -40.31 1.61
CA SER A 3 20.37 -39.91 0.35
C SER A 3 19.77 -40.76 -0.77
N ASN A 4 18.55 -40.43 -1.20
CA ASN A 4 18.12 -40.77 -2.55
C ASN A 4 18.63 -39.66 -3.46
N SER A 5 19.92 -39.77 -3.82
CA SER A 5 20.50 -39.02 -4.94
C SER A 5 19.95 -39.62 -6.23
N ALA A 6 18.83 -39.07 -6.69
CA ALA A 6 18.42 -39.10 -8.08
C ALA A 6 18.09 -37.66 -8.46
N SER A 7 19.08 -36.95 -8.99
CA SER A 7 19.10 -35.52 -9.26
C SER A 7 18.15 -35.05 -10.38
N THR A 8 16.97 -35.64 -10.55
CA THR A 8 16.04 -35.26 -11.63
C THR A 8 14.58 -35.50 -11.24
N VAL A 9 14.00 -34.64 -10.39
CA VAL A 9 12.57 -34.72 -10.06
C VAL A 9 11.82 -33.64 -10.85
N LEU A 10 11.25 -34.05 -11.98
CA LEU A 10 10.55 -33.20 -12.96
C LEU A 10 9.11 -33.70 -13.02
N ARG A 11 8.05 -32.90 -13.06
CA ARG A 11 7.81 -31.55 -13.60
C ARG A 11 6.53 -31.06 -12.91
N ILE A 12 6.18 -29.79 -13.10
CA ILE A 12 5.10 -29.18 -12.34
C ILE A 12 4.14 -28.39 -13.23
N LEU A 13 2.83 -28.56 -12.99
CA LEU A 13 1.75 -27.79 -13.62
C LEU A 13 1.00 -26.86 -12.68
N ARG A 14 0.46 -25.79 -13.24
CA ARG A 14 -0.66 -25.06 -12.64
C ARG A 14 -1.96 -25.66 -13.10
N ASN A 15 -2.71 -26.20 -12.15
CA ASN A 15 -4.18 -26.18 -12.13
C ASN A 15 -4.68 -27.04 -10.98
N ALA A 16 -4.95 -26.40 -9.85
CA ALA A 16 -5.99 -26.88 -8.95
C ALA A 16 -7.06 -25.79 -8.93
N PRO A 17 -8.35 -26.09 -9.17
CA PRO A 17 -9.39 -25.13 -8.84
C PRO A 17 -9.26 -24.83 -7.35
N ALA A 18 -9.27 -23.55 -6.98
CA ALA A 18 -9.24 -23.13 -5.59
C ALA A 18 -10.37 -23.87 -4.84
N PHE A 19 -10.01 -24.86 -4.03
CA PHE A 19 -10.96 -25.47 -3.12
C PHE A 19 -11.26 -24.42 -2.05
N VAL A 20 -12.43 -23.81 -2.17
CA VAL A 20 -12.96 -22.83 -1.23
C VAL A 20 -13.11 -23.51 0.13
N GLN A 21 -12.10 -23.37 0.99
CA GLN A 21 -12.30 -23.55 2.41
C GLN A 21 -13.08 -22.33 2.90
N SER A 22 -14.40 -22.50 3.06
CA SER A 22 -15.19 -21.58 3.86
C SER A 22 -14.59 -21.53 5.28
N PRO A 23 -14.31 -20.35 5.85
CA PRO A 23 -13.91 -20.29 7.24
C PRO A 23 -15.10 -20.74 8.09
N SER A 24 -14.93 -21.88 8.77
CA SER A 24 -15.83 -22.38 9.77
C SER A 24 -16.06 -21.30 10.84
N SER A 25 -17.32 -20.91 10.98
CA SER A 25 -17.80 -19.98 12.00
C SER A 25 -17.45 -20.48 13.40
N SER A 26 -16.62 -19.73 14.12
CA SER A 26 -16.58 -19.77 15.58
C SER A 26 -16.55 -18.33 16.12
N PRO A 27 -17.26 -18.06 17.23
CA PRO A 27 -17.56 -16.70 17.66
C PRO A 27 -16.35 -16.10 18.39
N PHE A 28 -15.98 -14.87 18.00
CA PHE A 28 -15.01 -14.07 18.75
C PHE A 28 -15.56 -13.77 20.15
N ARG A 29 -14.81 -14.23 21.15
CA ARG A 29 -15.04 -13.98 22.58
C ARG A 29 -14.57 -12.56 22.89
N LEU A 30 -15.50 -11.69 23.30
CA LEU A 30 -15.20 -10.35 23.81
C LEU A 30 -14.45 -10.47 25.14
N LEU A 31 -13.21 -9.98 25.19
CA LEU A 31 -12.51 -9.67 26.44
C LEU A 31 -12.80 -8.20 26.79
N SER A 32 -13.51 -8.01 27.90
CA SER A 32 -13.71 -6.74 28.56
C SER A 32 -12.39 -6.27 29.19
N ILE A 33 -11.89 -5.12 28.74
CA ILE A 33 -10.87 -4.36 29.47
C ILE A 33 -11.57 -3.16 30.09
N SER A 34 -11.67 -3.20 31.41
CA SER A 34 -12.09 -2.10 32.26
C SER A 34 -10.96 -1.07 32.33
N THR A 35 -11.25 0.16 31.93
CA THR A 35 -10.37 1.30 32.24
C THR A 35 -11.22 2.49 32.68
N ALA A 36 -10.94 2.95 33.89
CA ALA A 36 -11.67 3.98 34.60
C ALA A 36 -11.64 5.32 33.85
N ARG A 37 -12.82 5.89 33.59
CA ARG A 37 -12.98 7.29 33.19
C ARG A 37 -13.20 8.15 34.43
N ARG A 38 -12.36 9.18 34.58
CA ARG A 38 -12.62 10.32 35.48
C ARG A 38 -13.78 11.13 34.91
N ASN A 39 -14.72 11.47 35.78
CA ASN A 39 -15.77 12.43 35.52
C ASN A 39 -15.15 13.82 35.33
N PHE A 40 -15.57 14.53 34.29
CA PHE A 40 -15.49 15.99 34.26
C PHE A 40 -16.84 16.52 33.80
N ALA A 41 -17.36 17.44 34.60
CA ALA A 41 -18.71 17.96 34.54
C ALA A 41 -18.97 18.75 33.26
N SER A 42 -20.21 18.66 32.79
CA SER A 42 -20.81 19.46 31.74
C SER A 42 -21.17 20.86 32.27
N GLU A 43 -20.77 21.90 31.54
CA GLU A 43 -21.40 23.21 31.57
C GLU A 43 -21.81 23.61 30.14
N ASP A 44 -22.90 24.37 30.08
CA ASP A 44 -23.85 24.46 28.98
C ASP A 44 -23.35 25.09 27.68
N THR A 45 -23.97 24.63 26.60
CA THR A 45 -23.98 25.19 25.25
C THR A 45 -24.45 26.65 25.19
N LYS A 46 -23.68 27.52 24.54
CA LYS A 46 -24.18 28.65 23.75
C LYS A 46 -23.34 28.91 22.50
N ASP A 47 -24.06 28.96 21.39
CA ASP A 47 -23.87 29.72 20.16
C ASP A 47 -22.67 29.48 19.22
N ASN A 48 -23.05 29.11 18.00
CA ASN A 48 -22.27 29.13 16.76
C ASN A 48 -21.49 30.44 16.58
N GLN A 49 -20.17 30.36 16.55
CA GLN A 49 -19.32 31.30 15.81
C GLN A 49 -18.04 30.58 15.35
N ALA A 50 -17.62 30.88 14.12
CA ALA A 50 -16.48 30.30 13.42
C ALA A 50 -15.20 30.35 14.27
N PRO A 51 -14.25 29.39 14.11
CA PRO A 51 -13.07 29.33 14.96
C PRO A 51 -12.18 30.56 14.72
N GLU A 52 -12.01 31.38 15.76
CA GLU A 52 -11.07 32.50 15.82
C GLU A 52 -9.62 32.00 15.77
N VAL A 53 -9.14 31.66 14.58
CA VAL A 53 -7.71 31.58 14.28
C VAL A 53 -7.28 32.98 13.84
N SER A 54 -6.98 33.87 14.79
CA SER A 54 -6.34 35.14 14.41
C SER A 54 -5.56 35.85 15.51
N GLU A 55 -5.86 35.65 16.79
CA GLU A 55 -5.23 36.46 17.85
C GLU A 55 -3.96 35.81 18.43
N SER A 56 -3.95 34.49 18.57
CA SER A 56 -2.80 33.71 19.02
C SER A 56 -1.69 33.66 17.97
N GLU A 57 -2.05 33.49 16.69
CA GLU A 57 -1.08 33.53 15.58
C GLU A 57 -0.42 34.91 15.46
N LYS A 58 -1.18 36.01 15.60
CA LYS A 58 -0.63 37.38 15.57
C LYS A 58 0.30 37.67 16.75
N LYS A 59 -0.02 37.17 17.95
CA LYS A 59 0.84 37.30 19.14
C LYS A 59 2.14 36.51 18.97
N LEU A 60 2.08 35.31 18.38
CA LEU A 60 3.25 34.49 18.09
C LEU A 60 4.15 35.12 17.01
N THR A 61 3.58 35.67 15.93
CA THR A 61 4.36 36.36 14.89
C THR A 61 5.03 37.61 15.42
N ALA A 62 4.34 38.41 16.24
CA ALA A 62 4.91 39.62 16.85
C ALA A 62 6.08 39.30 17.81
N LEU A 63 5.96 38.23 18.60
CA LEU A 63 7.04 37.77 19.49
C LEU A 63 8.27 37.28 18.71
N VAL A 64 8.06 36.56 17.61
CA VAL A 64 9.16 36.10 16.73
C VAL A 64 9.88 37.29 16.08
N GLU A 65 9.14 38.32 15.68
CA GLU A 65 9.70 39.52 15.06
C GLU A 65 10.51 40.37 16.04
N GLU A 66 10.02 40.50 17.29
CA GLU A 66 10.73 41.16 18.39
C GLU A 66 12.04 40.43 18.75
N LEU A 67 12.01 39.10 18.84
CA LEU A 67 13.22 38.29 19.12
C LEU A 67 14.25 38.41 18.00
N ASN A 68 13.84 38.46 16.72
CA ASN A 68 14.74 38.67 15.60
C ASN A 68 15.42 40.05 15.64
N LYS A 69 14.72 41.07 16.11
CA LYS A 69 15.26 42.42 16.29
C LYS A 69 16.28 42.47 17.43
N GLN A 70 16.06 41.72 18.51
CA GLN A 70 17.02 41.61 19.61
C GLN A 70 18.30 40.89 19.18
N ILE A 71 18.18 39.75 18.48
CA ILE A 71 19.32 38.97 17.98
C ILE A 71 20.17 39.77 16.97
N SER A 72 19.54 40.54 16.08
CA SER A 72 20.26 41.40 15.13
C SER A 72 21.02 42.53 15.84
N SER A 73 20.41 43.14 16.86
CA SER A 73 21.07 44.17 17.67
C SER A 73 22.27 43.62 18.47
N GLU A 74 22.18 42.38 18.96
CA GLU A 74 23.30 41.71 19.67
C GLU A 74 24.43 41.31 18.72
N LYS A 75 24.11 40.92 17.47
CA LYS A 75 25.11 40.69 16.40
C LYS A 75 25.88 41.96 16.03
N GLU A 76 25.21 43.11 15.96
CA GLU A 76 25.86 44.40 15.70
C GLU A 76 26.75 44.85 16.87
N LYS A 77 26.30 44.67 18.12
CA LYS A 77 27.10 45.00 19.31
C LYS A 77 28.35 44.11 19.43
N SER A 78 28.21 42.82 19.16
CA SER A 78 29.34 41.88 19.20
C SER A 78 30.35 42.13 18.08
N SER A 79 29.90 42.52 16.88
CA SER A 79 30.80 42.92 15.78
C SER A 79 31.50 44.26 16.03
N GLN A 80 30.84 45.24 16.64
CA GLN A 80 31.48 46.52 17.02
C GLN A 80 32.53 46.37 18.13
N LEU A 81 32.29 45.50 19.12
CA LEU A 81 33.27 45.21 20.18
C LEU A 81 34.53 44.52 19.66
N LEU A 82 34.42 43.74 18.58
CA LEU A 82 35.54 43.10 17.89
C LEU A 82 36.43 44.09 17.12
N VAL A 83 35.92 45.27 16.75
CA VAL A 83 36.64 46.29 15.95
C VAL A 83 37.35 47.34 16.82
N SER A 84 36.93 47.53 18.08
CA SER A 84 37.41 48.61 18.96
C SER A 84 38.81 48.39 19.58
N CYS A 85 39.36 47.17 19.53
CA CYS A 85 40.66 46.84 20.16
C CYS A 85 41.65 46.27 19.12
N PRO A 86 42.45 47.11 18.43
CA PRO A 86 43.36 46.63 17.37
C PRO A 86 44.64 45.97 17.90
N GLY A 87 44.99 46.19 19.17
CA GLY A 87 46.26 45.74 19.77
C GLY A 87 46.26 44.33 20.36
N ILE A 88 45.19 43.56 20.16
CA ILE A 88 45.07 42.20 20.71
C ILE A 88 45.13 41.14 19.61
N LEU A 89 45.34 41.50 18.34
CA LEU A 89 45.31 40.56 17.22
C LEU A 89 46.57 39.67 17.12
N ASP A 90 47.68 40.04 17.74
CA ASP A 90 48.97 39.31 17.62
C ASP A 90 49.27 38.34 18.79
N VAL A 91 48.40 38.26 19.81
CA VAL A 91 48.64 37.40 21.00
C VAL A 91 47.77 36.14 21.01
N TRP A 92 46.76 35.98 20.14
CA TRP A 92 45.90 34.78 20.12
C TRP A 92 46.44 33.65 19.24
N ARG A 93 47.74 33.34 19.32
CA ARG A 93 48.28 32.07 18.79
C ARG A 93 47.90 30.86 19.67
N GLU A 94 46.86 30.99 20.48
CA GLU A 94 46.22 29.94 21.29
C GLU A 94 44.75 29.79 20.86
N ASP A 95 44.56 29.71 19.54
CA ASP A 95 43.29 29.72 18.79
C ASP A 95 42.39 28.49 18.99
N SER A 96 42.53 27.73 20.07
CA SER A 96 41.60 26.62 20.35
C SER A 96 40.29 27.11 20.96
N GLY A 97 40.35 27.94 22.01
CA GLY A 97 39.14 28.37 22.74
C GLY A 97 38.22 29.28 21.93
N LEU A 98 38.78 30.25 21.21
CA LEU A 98 38.01 31.22 20.41
C LEU A 98 37.41 30.58 19.15
N CYS A 99 38.18 29.74 18.45
CA CYS A 99 37.68 28.97 17.31
C CYS A 99 36.56 28.00 17.75
N LEU A 100 36.72 27.32 18.89
CA LEU A 100 35.67 26.45 19.45
C LEU A 100 34.41 27.22 19.84
N LEU A 101 34.53 28.43 20.38
CA LEU A 101 33.39 29.26 20.74
C LEU A 101 32.65 29.77 19.50
N GLN A 102 33.40 30.21 18.48
CA GLN A 102 32.83 30.60 17.18
C GLN A 102 32.16 29.42 16.46
N ASP A 103 32.75 28.23 16.49
CA ASP A 103 32.15 27.01 15.92
C ASP A 103 30.85 26.64 16.65
N LYS A 104 30.86 26.66 18.00
CA LYS A 104 29.64 26.44 18.80
C LYS A 104 28.56 27.47 18.49
N TYR A 105 28.93 28.75 18.34
CA TYR A 105 28.00 29.82 18.00
C TYR A 105 27.41 29.64 16.59
N LYS A 106 28.25 29.37 15.59
CA LYS A 106 27.80 29.09 14.21
C LYS A 106 26.90 27.85 14.15
N ARG A 107 27.24 26.80 14.91
CA ARG A 107 26.41 25.59 15.03
C ARG A 107 25.07 25.90 15.70
N ALA A 108 25.05 26.64 16.81
CA ALA A 108 23.81 27.04 17.48
C ALA A 108 22.91 27.90 16.56
N LEU A 109 23.49 28.81 15.79
CA LEU A 109 22.76 29.58 14.78
C LEU A 109 22.19 28.69 13.66
N ALA A 110 23.00 27.76 13.16
CA ALA A 110 22.57 26.82 12.13
C ALA A 110 21.45 25.89 12.65
N ASP A 111 21.56 25.40 13.87
CA ASP A 111 20.53 24.58 14.52
C ASP A 111 19.23 25.36 14.70
N GLY A 112 19.31 26.64 15.09
CA GLY A 112 18.15 27.53 15.17
C GLY A 112 17.43 27.70 13.83
N GLU A 113 18.19 27.91 12.76
CA GLU A 113 17.61 28.06 11.42
C GLU A 113 17.02 26.74 10.88
N ASN A 114 17.71 25.62 11.10
CA ASN A 114 17.20 24.29 10.74
C ASN A 114 15.89 23.97 11.47
N LEU A 115 15.79 24.35 12.75
CA LEU A 115 14.55 24.21 13.53
C LEU A 115 13.44 25.10 12.96
N ARG A 116 13.73 26.35 12.62
CA ARG A 116 12.75 27.27 12.01
C ARG A 116 12.20 26.71 10.70
N VAL A 117 13.06 26.24 9.80
CA VAL A 117 12.65 25.62 8.52
C VAL A 117 11.83 24.35 8.75
N ARG A 118 12.20 23.53 9.73
CA ARG A 118 11.43 22.33 10.08
C ARG A 118 10.05 22.68 10.62
N LEU A 119 9.96 23.64 11.54
CA LEU A 119 8.70 24.02 12.17
C LEU A 119 7.75 24.67 11.16
N THR A 120 8.26 25.54 10.30
CA THR A 120 7.45 26.14 9.22
C THR A 120 6.85 25.07 8.31
N LYS A 121 7.66 24.09 7.87
CA LYS A 121 7.14 22.94 7.12
C LYS A 121 6.09 22.13 7.90
N GLN A 122 6.33 21.85 9.18
CA GLN A 122 5.34 21.13 10.01
C GLN A 122 4.04 21.90 10.18
N ILE A 123 4.09 23.23 10.29
CA ILE A 123 2.91 24.10 10.35
C ILE A 123 2.17 24.07 9.02
N GLU A 124 2.87 24.15 7.90
CA GLU A 124 2.27 24.04 6.57
C GLU A 124 1.60 22.67 6.36
N ASP A 125 2.29 21.59 6.73
CA ASP A 125 1.74 20.23 6.69
C ASP A 125 0.50 20.11 7.59
N ALA A 126 0.55 20.63 8.81
CA ALA A 126 -0.60 20.63 9.73
C ALA A 126 -1.79 21.42 9.17
N LYS A 127 -1.55 22.57 8.51
CA LYS A 127 -2.60 23.36 7.85
C LYS A 127 -3.22 22.59 6.68
N GLN A 128 -2.40 21.93 5.87
CA GLN A 128 -2.87 21.19 4.70
C GLN A 128 -3.60 19.89 5.05
N PHE A 129 -3.17 19.19 6.12
CA PHE A 129 -3.68 17.87 6.50
C PHE A 129 -4.55 17.89 7.76
N GLY A 130 -4.81 19.05 8.38
CA GLY A 130 -5.69 19.15 9.54
C GLY A 130 -7.12 18.64 9.29
N ILE A 131 -7.59 18.70 8.05
CA ILE A 131 -8.93 18.24 7.63
C ILE A 131 -8.97 16.71 7.42
N GLN A 132 -7.82 16.02 7.48
CA GLN A 132 -7.72 14.59 7.15
C GLN A 132 -8.65 13.70 7.98
N SER A 133 -8.78 13.94 9.29
CA SER A 133 -9.66 13.17 10.17
C SER A 133 -11.13 13.35 9.79
N PHE A 134 -11.55 14.60 9.56
CA PHE A 134 -12.89 14.93 9.09
C PHE A 134 -13.20 14.26 7.76
N CYS A 135 -12.26 14.27 6.81
CA CYS A 135 -12.41 13.57 5.54
C CYS A 135 -12.62 12.08 5.74
N LYS A 136 -11.82 11.43 6.61
CA LYS A 136 -11.89 9.99 6.88
C LYS A 136 -13.27 9.57 7.38
N ASP A 137 -13.86 10.34 8.29
CA ASP A 137 -15.19 10.06 8.83
C ASP A 137 -16.28 10.26 7.75
N LEU A 138 -16.12 11.26 6.89
CA LEU A 138 -17.06 11.54 5.79
C LEU A 138 -17.01 10.48 4.66
N LEU A 139 -15.90 9.74 4.51
CA LEU A 139 -15.81 8.65 3.52
C LEU A 139 -16.79 7.51 3.80
N GLU A 140 -17.12 7.25 5.06
CA GLU A 140 -18.09 6.21 5.43
C GLU A 140 -19.49 6.56 4.91
N VAL A 141 -19.89 7.84 5.04
CA VAL A 141 -21.16 8.33 4.49
C VAL A 141 -21.19 8.21 2.96
N ALA A 142 -20.08 8.52 2.29
CA ALA A 142 -19.97 8.41 0.84
C ALA A 142 -20.15 6.96 0.36
N ASP A 143 -19.60 5.99 1.08
CA ASP A 143 -19.72 4.57 0.77
C ASP A 143 -21.14 4.05 1.03
N ILE A 144 -21.80 4.49 2.10
CA ILE A 144 -23.19 4.12 2.39
C ILE A 144 -24.10 4.64 1.26
N LEU A 145 -23.89 5.88 0.81
CA LEU A 145 -24.63 6.44 -0.33
C LEU A 145 -24.36 5.66 -1.61
N ALA A 146 -23.11 5.26 -1.89
CA ALA A 146 -22.78 4.44 -3.05
C ALA A 146 -23.50 3.08 -3.00
N THR A 147 -23.42 2.39 -1.85
CA THR A 147 -24.09 1.11 -1.62
C THR A 147 -25.61 1.24 -1.77
N ALA A 148 -26.20 2.30 -1.23
CA ALA A 148 -27.63 2.59 -1.39
C ALA A 148 -28.00 2.79 -2.87
N THR A 149 -27.17 3.49 -3.65
CA THR A 149 -27.42 3.66 -5.09
C THR A 149 -27.24 2.39 -5.91
N ASP A 150 -26.36 1.48 -5.48
CA ASP A 150 -26.03 0.25 -6.21
C ASP A 150 -26.98 -0.91 -5.86
N THR A 151 -27.54 -0.92 -4.65
CA THR A 151 -28.51 -1.93 -4.18
C THR A 151 -29.85 -1.80 -4.90
N VAL A 152 -30.19 -0.60 -5.39
CA VAL A 152 -31.46 -0.36 -6.09
C VAL A 152 -31.36 -0.93 -7.52
N PRO A 153 -32.21 -1.92 -7.87
CA PRO A 153 -32.22 -2.49 -9.22
C PRO A 153 -32.70 -1.43 -10.22
N LYS A 154 -31.86 -1.15 -11.22
CA LYS A 154 -32.12 -0.11 -12.25
C LYS A 154 -33.38 -0.37 -13.07
N GLU A 155 -33.82 -1.63 -13.16
CA GLU A 155 -35.00 -2.05 -13.90
C GLU A 155 -36.32 -1.62 -13.23
N GLU A 156 -36.32 -1.49 -11.91
CA GLU A 156 -37.50 -1.07 -11.14
C GLU A 156 -37.64 0.47 -11.06
N VAL A 157 -36.59 1.21 -11.42
CA VAL A 157 -36.58 2.68 -11.55
C VAL A 157 -37.27 3.11 -12.85
N THR A 158 -38.47 2.61 -13.08
CA THR A 158 -39.35 3.01 -14.19
C THR A 158 -40.48 3.89 -13.64
N ASP A 159 -41.18 4.64 -14.50
CA ASP A 159 -42.35 5.49 -14.14
C ASP A 159 -43.52 4.71 -13.48
N LYS A 160 -43.41 3.38 -13.38
CA LYS A 160 -44.32 2.50 -12.63
C LYS A 160 -44.42 2.89 -11.16
N ASN A 161 -43.32 3.36 -10.55
CA ASN A 161 -43.26 3.78 -9.15
C ASN A 161 -42.63 5.18 -9.01
N PRO A 162 -43.41 6.27 -9.13
CA PRO A 162 -42.88 7.63 -9.15
C PRO A 162 -42.12 8.01 -7.86
N HIS A 163 -42.50 7.46 -6.72
CA HIS A 163 -41.83 7.71 -5.43
C HIS A 163 -40.40 7.16 -5.38
N LEU A 164 -40.16 5.97 -5.96
CA LEU A 164 -38.82 5.36 -5.99
C LEU A 164 -37.89 6.11 -6.92
N LYS A 165 -38.39 6.55 -8.08
CA LYS A 165 -37.66 7.40 -9.02
C LYS A 165 -37.23 8.72 -8.37
N SER A 166 -38.17 9.42 -7.70
CA SER A 166 -37.85 10.67 -7.00
C SER A 166 -36.82 10.48 -5.88
N LEU A 167 -36.90 9.38 -5.13
CA LEU A 167 -35.93 9.06 -4.08
C LEU A 167 -34.54 8.76 -4.65
N TYR A 168 -34.47 7.95 -5.71
CA TYR A 168 -33.21 7.61 -6.40
C TYR A 168 -32.54 8.86 -6.98
N GLU A 169 -33.32 9.75 -7.59
CA GLU A 169 -32.85 11.05 -8.07
C GLU A 169 -32.31 11.90 -6.90
N GLY A 170 -33.03 11.98 -5.78
CA GLY A 170 -32.58 12.69 -4.58
C GLY A 170 -31.25 12.16 -4.01
N LEU A 171 -31.08 10.83 -3.97
CA LEU A 171 -29.83 10.18 -3.55
C LEU A 171 -28.69 10.43 -4.54
N THR A 172 -28.98 10.42 -5.83
CA THR A 172 -27.99 10.71 -6.88
C THR A 172 -27.50 12.16 -6.80
N MET A 173 -28.40 13.11 -6.56
CA MET A 173 -28.07 14.53 -6.40
C MET A 173 -27.25 14.80 -5.13
N THR A 174 -27.56 14.14 -4.02
CA THR A 174 -26.78 14.26 -2.78
C THR A 174 -25.39 13.64 -2.92
N LYS A 175 -25.26 12.49 -3.59
CA LYS A 175 -23.96 11.89 -3.97
C LYS A 175 -23.12 12.87 -4.82
N ALA A 176 -23.72 13.49 -5.82
CA ALA A 176 -23.05 14.48 -6.67
C ALA A 176 -22.62 15.75 -5.92
N SER A 177 -23.45 16.24 -4.99
CA SER A 177 -23.11 17.39 -4.13
C SER A 177 -21.91 17.07 -3.22
N LEU A 178 -21.90 15.88 -2.62
CA LEU A 178 -20.81 15.40 -1.78
C LEU A 178 -19.50 15.26 -2.58
N ASP A 179 -19.58 14.80 -3.83
CA ASP A 179 -18.45 14.80 -4.76
C ASP A 179 -17.87 16.19 -5.06
N GLN A 180 -18.72 17.20 -5.20
CA GLN A 180 -18.27 18.58 -5.39
C GLN A 180 -17.60 19.13 -4.13
N VAL A 181 -18.06 18.75 -2.93
CA VAL A 181 -17.40 19.10 -1.66
C VAL A 181 -16.00 18.47 -1.63
N PHE A 182 -15.86 17.19 -1.98
CA PHE A 182 -14.58 16.50 -2.02
C PHE A 182 -13.58 17.18 -2.96
N LYS A 183 -13.99 17.54 -4.18
CA LYS A 183 -13.13 18.26 -5.14
C LYS A 183 -12.67 19.62 -4.60
N ARG A 184 -13.54 20.37 -3.93
CA ARG A 184 -13.21 21.68 -3.35
C ARG A 184 -12.13 21.59 -2.26
N HIS A 185 -12.15 20.52 -1.46
CA HIS A 185 -11.17 20.28 -0.41
C HIS A 185 -9.93 19.50 -0.87
N GLY A 186 -9.81 19.20 -2.18
CA GLY A 186 -8.65 18.52 -2.75
C GLY A 186 -8.62 17.00 -2.53
N LEU A 187 -9.77 16.40 -2.23
CA LEU A 187 -9.94 14.94 -2.21
C LEU A 187 -10.19 14.42 -3.63
N GLU A 188 -9.35 13.49 -4.05
CA GLU A 188 -9.47 12.81 -5.34
C GLU A 188 -9.82 11.33 -5.12
N ARG A 189 -10.82 10.86 -5.87
CA ARG A 189 -11.21 9.46 -5.93
C ARG A 189 -10.20 8.68 -6.75
N VAL A 190 -9.73 7.55 -6.23
CA VAL A 190 -8.82 6.61 -6.88
C VAL A 190 -9.61 5.34 -7.19
N ASN A 191 -9.89 5.11 -8.48
CA ASN A 191 -10.59 3.91 -8.95
C ASN A 191 -9.73 3.19 -10.01
N PRO A 192 -8.81 2.30 -9.59
CA PRO A 192 -7.80 1.73 -10.45
C PRO A 192 -8.31 0.51 -11.24
N LEU A 193 -9.44 0.61 -11.94
CA LEU A 193 -9.92 -0.50 -12.78
C LEU A 193 -9.02 -0.67 -14.00
N ASN A 194 -8.54 -1.89 -14.26
CA ASN A 194 -7.61 -2.24 -15.35
C ASN A 194 -6.26 -1.49 -15.31
N GLU A 195 -5.90 -0.90 -14.17
CA GLU A 195 -4.62 -0.25 -13.96
C GLU A 195 -3.62 -1.20 -13.27
N LYS A 196 -2.32 -0.90 -13.41
CA LYS A 196 -1.28 -1.64 -12.69
C LYS A 196 -1.42 -1.44 -11.19
N PHE A 197 -1.23 -2.52 -10.44
CA PHE A 197 -1.31 -2.49 -8.99
C PHE A 197 -0.16 -1.65 -8.39
N ASN A 198 -0.52 -0.61 -7.62
CA ASN A 198 0.42 0.27 -6.92
C ASN A 198 0.27 0.08 -5.40
N PRO A 199 1.27 -0.49 -4.70
CA PRO A 199 1.19 -0.77 -3.25
C PRO A 199 0.94 0.46 -2.35
N ASN A 200 1.30 1.66 -2.82
CA ASN A 200 1.13 2.90 -2.04
C ASN A 200 -0.33 3.39 -2.01
N LEU A 201 -1.12 3.02 -3.02
CA LEU A 201 -2.48 3.51 -3.22
C LEU A 201 -3.53 2.40 -3.10
N HIS A 202 -3.13 1.15 -3.33
CA HIS A 202 -4.02 0.01 -3.42
C HIS A 202 -3.66 -1.04 -2.36
N GLU A 203 -4.68 -1.61 -1.74
CA GLU A 203 -4.58 -2.73 -0.82
C GLU A 203 -5.24 -3.94 -1.46
N ALA A 204 -4.46 -5.00 -1.67
CA ALA A 204 -4.93 -6.22 -2.32
C ALA A 204 -5.68 -7.11 -1.31
N LEU A 205 -6.95 -7.42 -1.59
CA LEU A 205 -7.75 -8.32 -0.75
C LEU A 205 -7.56 -9.79 -1.13
N PHE A 206 -7.73 -10.10 -2.42
CA PHE A 206 -7.60 -11.45 -2.96
C PHE A 206 -7.18 -11.42 -4.42
N GLN A 207 -6.60 -12.52 -4.86
CA GLN A 207 -6.11 -12.67 -6.22
C GLN A 207 -7.17 -13.38 -7.04
N LEU A 208 -7.52 -12.82 -8.20
CA LEU A 208 -8.50 -13.43 -9.09
C LEU A 208 -7.82 -13.83 -10.39
N GLU A 209 -7.91 -15.11 -10.77
CA GLU A 209 -7.32 -15.59 -12.01
C GLU A 209 -8.25 -15.26 -13.18
N ASN A 210 -7.82 -14.37 -14.06
CA ASN A 210 -8.55 -13.99 -15.27
C ASN A 210 -7.59 -13.99 -16.45
N LYS A 211 -7.93 -14.74 -17.52
CA LYS A 211 -7.06 -14.92 -18.69
C LYS A 211 -7.01 -13.70 -19.62
N SER A 212 -7.85 -12.68 -19.39
CA SER A 212 -8.05 -11.56 -20.31
C SER A 212 -7.14 -10.35 -20.05
N VAL A 213 -6.50 -10.26 -18.88
CA VAL A 213 -5.77 -9.06 -18.44
C VAL A 213 -4.32 -9.42 -18.09
N GLU A 214 -3.39 -8.47 -18.23
CA GLU A 214 -1.98 -8.65 -17.88
C GLU A 214 -1.78 -8.94 -16.38
N PRO A 215 -0.79 -9.77 -16.00
CA PRO A 215 -0.49 -10.03 -14.59
C PRO A 215 -0.09 -8.74 -13.86
N ASN A 216 -0.43 -8.68 -12.57
CA ASN A 216 -0.24 -7.52 -11.70
C ASN A 216 -1.15 -6.31 -12.02
N THR A 217 -2.28 -6.58 -12.67
CA THR A 217 -3.31 -5.57 -12.97
C THR A 217 -4.49 -5.74 -12.03
N VAL A 218 -5.11 -4.64 -11.63
CA VAL A 218 -6.35 -4.65 -10.86
C VAL A 218 -7.51 -5.04 -11.76
N ILE A 219 -8.22 -6.11 -11.40
CA ILE A 219 -9.39 -6.61 -12.13
C ILE A 219 -10.65 -5.95 -11.60
N GLU A 220 -10.79 -5.94 -10.28
CA GLU A 220 -12.00 -5.49 -9.61
C GLU A 220 -11.65 -4.63 -8.40
N VAL A 221 -12.44 -3.58 -8.18
CA VAL A 221 -12.30 -2.67 -7.05
C VAL A 221 -13.51 -2.89 -6.15
N SER A 222 -13.27 -3.47 -4.97
CA SER A 222 -14.34 -3.72 -3.98
C SER A 222 -14.69 -2.45 -3.22
N LYS A 223 -13.68 -1.64 -2.86
CA LYS A 223 -13.89 -0.32 -2.24
C LYS A 223 -13.01 0.72 -2.90
N ILE A 224 -13.60 1.88 -3.19
CA ILE A 224 -12.92 2.99 -3.84
C ILE A 224 -11.92 3.64 -2.88
N GLY A 225 -10.73 3.99 -3.38
CA GLY A 225 -9.70 4.69 -2.62
C GLY A 225 -9.86 6.21 -2.67
N TYR A 226 -9.30 6.90 -1.70
CA TYR A 226 -9.29 8.37 -1.63
C TYR A 226 -7.90 8.87 -1.26
N LYS A 227 -7.41 9.83 -2.05
CA LYS A 227 -6.17 10.57 -1.78
C LYS A 227 -6.49 12.04 -1.54
N LEU A 228 -5.78 12.64 -0.60
CA LEU A 228 -5.80 14.07 -0.34
C LEU A 228 -4.48 14.64 -0.84
N LYS A 229 -4.53 15.39 -1.93
CA LYS A 229 -3.33 15.85 -2.65
C LYS A 229 -2.41 14.67 -2.99
N GLU A 230 -1.23 14.59 -2.39
CA GLU A 230 -0.24 13.53 -2.61
C GLU A 230 -0.33 12.38 -1.59
N ARG A 231 -1.14 12.52 -0.53
CA ARG A 231 -1.22 11.54 0.55
C ARG A 231 -2.46 10.66 0.43
N CYS A 232 -2.29 9.35 0.54
CA CYS A 232 -3.40 8.40 0.66
C CYS A 232 -4.07 8.53 2.04
N ILE A 233 -5.38 8.79 2.07
CA ILE A 233 -6.18 8.73 3.31
C ILE A 233 -6.72 7.32 3.50
N ARG A 234 -7.25 6.75 2.41
CA ARG A 234 -7.82 5.41 2.38
C ARG A 234 -7.40 4.71 1.09
N PRO A 235 -6.69 3.56 1.17
CA PRO A 235 -6.33 2.82 -0.03
C PRO A 235 -7.58 2.23 -0.70
N ALA A 236 -7.51 2.03 -2.02
CA ALA A 236 -8.53 1.29 -2.73
C ALA A 236 -8.38 -0.20 -2.38
N LEU A 237 -9.47 -0.85 -1.99
CA LEU A 237 -9.47 -2.30 -1.79
C LEU A 237 -9.72 -2.98 -3.12
N VAL A 238 -8.73 -3.72 -3.60
CA VAL A 238 -8.71 -4.26 -4.95
C VAL A 238 -8.46 -5.74 -4.97
N ALA A 239 -8.99 -6.40 -5.99
CA ALA A 239 -8.56 -7.71 -6.42
C ALA A 239 -7.61 -7.55 -7.60
N HIS A 240 -6.34 -7.93 -7.44
CA HIS A 240 -5.37 -7.91 -8.53
C HIS A 240 -5.16 -9.32 -9.08
N LEU A 241 -4.86 -9.38 -10.38
CA LEU A 241 -4.42 -10.61 -11.01
C LEU A 241 -3.00 -10.90 -10.57
N GLU A 242 -2.83 -11.77 -9.59
CA GLU A 242 -1.53 -12.42 -9.41
C GLU A 242 -1.60 -13.83 -9.97
N ARG A 243 -0.56 -14.19 -10.71
CA ARG A 243 -0.29 -15.57 -11.08
C ARG A 243 0.18 -16.32 -9.82
N THR A 244 -0.58 -16.43 -8.72
CA THR A 244 -0.25 -17.30 -7.57
C THR A 244 -0.69 -18.73 -7.83
N GLY A 245 -0.21 -19.29 -8.94
CA GLY A 245 -0.41 -20.69 -9.23
C GLY A 245 0.34 -21.53 -8.20
N HIS A 246 -0.43 -22.34 -7.47
CA HIS A 246 0.14 -23.51 -6.81
C HIS A 246 0.53 -24.49 -7.89
N TYR A 247 1.54 -25.27 -7.57
CA TYR A 247 2.27 -26.08 -8.51
C TYR A 247 1.97 -27.55 -8.17
N LEU A 248 1.64 -28.38 -9.16
CA LEU A 248 1.32 -29.80 -8.99
C LEU A 248 2.43 -30.66 -9.59
N THR A 249 2.98 -31.58 -8.82
CA THR A 249 3.98 -32.54 -9.32
C THR A 249 3.33 -33.58 -10.25
N ILE A 250 3.98 -33.92 -11.36
CA ILE A 250 3.44 -34.90 -12.33
C ILE A 250 3.39 -36.33 -11.77
N LYS A 251 4.42 -36.72 -11.00
CA LYS A 251 4.56 -38.10 -10.52
C LYS A 251 3.53 -38.43 -9.44
N ASP A 252 3.33 -37.50 -8.50
CA ASP A 252 2.58 -37.77 -7.28
C ASP A 252 1.34 -36.88 -7.10
N ASN A 253 1.06 -35.96 -8.04
CA ASN A 253 -0.01 -34.96 -7.94
C ASN A 253 0.01 -34.14 -6.64
N GLN A 254 1.18 -33.99 -6.02
CA GLN A 254 1.32 -33.22 -4.79
C GLN A 254 1.35 -31.72 -5.10
N MET A 255 0.57 -30.95 -4.35
CA MET A 255 0.63 -29.49 -4.36
C MET A 255 1.91 -29.01 -3.68
N VAL A 256 2.63 -28.14 -4.38
CA VAL A 256 3.86 -27.49 -3.93
C VAL A 256 3.83 -25.99 -4.23
N GLN A 257 4.69 -25.25 -3.52
CA GLN A 257 4.91 -23.83 -3.73
C GLN A 257 6.40 -23.56 -4.02
N LEU A 258 6.68 -22.52 -4.79
CA LEU A 258 8.05 -22.00 -4.92
C LEU A 258 8.55 -21.55 -3.54
N HIS A 259 9.72 -22.02 -3.13
CA HIS A 259 10.34 -21.52 -1.91
C HIS A 259 10.73 -20.05 -2.09
N PRO A 260 10.62 -19.17 -1.07
CA PRO A 260 10.99 -17.75 -1.18
C PRO A 260 12.44 -17.49 -1.60
N SER A 261 13.33 -18.49 -1.47
CA SER A 261 14.72 -18.40 -1.94
C SER A 261 14.90 -18.64 -3.43
N THR A 262 13.82 -18.86 -4.19
CA THR A 262 13.89 -19.05 -5.64
C THR A 262 13.98 -17.69 -6.34
N CYS A 263 14.94 -17.56 -7.26
CA CYS A 263 15.26 -16.30 -7.94
C CYS A 263 14.51 -16.12 -9.27
N LEU A 264 13.27 -16.64 -9.38
CA LEU A 264 12.49 -16.51 -10.61
C LEU A 264 11.65 -15.23 -10.56
N ASP A 265 11.94 -14.28 -11.46
CA ASP A 265 11.21 -13.01 -11.58
C ASP A 265 9.76 -13.20 -12.07
N HIS A 266 9.50 -14.30 -12.78
CA HIS A 266 8.19 -14.66 -13.29
C HIS A 266 7.85 -16.10 -12.88
N LYS A 267 6.56 -16.45 -12.89
CA LYS A 267 6.08 -17.79 -12.56
C LYS A 267 5.68 -18.54 -13.85
N PRO A 268 6.62 -19.23 -14.52
CA PRO A 268 6.36 -19.94 -15.77
C PRO A 268 5.43 -21.14 -15.58
N ASP A 269 4.77 -21.56 -16.66
CA ASP A 269 3.76 -22.63 -16.59
C ASP A 269 4.39 -24.02 -16.41
N TRP A 270 5.62 -24.19 -16.88
CA TRP A 270 6.37 -25.45 -16.82
C TRP A 270 7.75 -25.23 -16.22
N VAL A 271 8.05 -26.07 -15.23
CA VAL A 271 9.17 -25.85 -14.33
C VAL A 271 9.86 -27.16 -13.96
N ILE A 272 11.18 -27.09 -13.87
CA ILE A 272 12.09 -28.11 -13.36
C ILE A 272 12.56 -27.74 -11.96
N TYR A 273 12.59 -28.69 -11.03
CA TYR A 273 13.20 -28.48 -9.71
C TYR A 273 14.24 -29.56 -9.41
N ASN A 274 15.25 -29.20 -8.61
CA ASN A 274 16.27 -30.16 -8.18
C ASN A 274 16.03 -30.63 -6.75
N GLU A 275 15.43 -29.79 -5.91
CA GLU A 275 15.25 -30.07 -4.48
C GLU A 275 13.78 -29.96 -4.07
N PHE A 276 13.33 -30.97 -3.33
CA PHE A 276 12.00 -31.03 -2.74
C PHE A 276 12.10 -30.96 -1.22
N VAL A 277 11.39 -30.01 -0.61
CA VAL A 277 11.42 -29.76 0.83
C VAL A 277 10.03 -30.05 1.41
N LEU A 278 9.92 -31.15 2.15
CA LEU A 278 8.72 -31.57 2.88
C LEU A 278 8.66 -30.82 4.22
N THR A 279 7.72 -29.88 4.36
CA THR A 279 7.42 -29.23 5.66
C THR A 279 5.90 -29.19 5.89
N THR A 280 5.39 -28.23 6.66
CA THR A 280 3.94 -27.99 6.80
C THR A 280 3.30 -27.57 5.47
N LYS A 281 4.06 -26.91 4.61
CA LYS A 281 3.75 -26.70 3.19
C LYS A 281 4.88 -27.31 2.36
N ASN A 282 4.55 -27.96 1.26
CA ASN A 282 5.57 -28.55 0.39
C ASN A 282 6.20 -27.46 -0.47
N TYR A 283 7.53 -27.37 -0.44
CA TYR A 283 8.28 -26.36 -1.17
C TYR A 283 9.27 -26.99 -2.14
N ILE A 284 9.52 -26.30 -3.25
CA ILE A 284 10.56 -26.65 -4.22
C ILE A 284 11.68 -25.60 -4.22
N ARG A 285 12.92 -26.04 -4.38
CA ARG A 285 14.14 -25.21 -4.46
C ARG A 285 14.94 -25.56 -5.70
N THR A 286 15.78 -24.62 -6.12
CA THR A 286 16.63 -24.73 -7.32
C THR A 286 15.80 -25.04 -8.55
N VAL A 287 15.12 -23.99 -9.03
CA VAL A 287 13.99 -24.10 -9.95
C VAL A 287 14.32 -23.42 -11.27
N THR A 288 14.10 -24.10 -12.40
CA THR A 288 14.44 -23.63 -13.75
C THR A 288 13.22 -23.66 -14.67
N ASP A 289 13.07 -22.64 -15.50
CA ASP A 289 12.00 -22.52 -16.51
C ASP A 289 12.30 -23.40 -17.72
N VAL A 290 11.33 -24.22 -18.15
CA VAL A 290 11.56 -25.15 -19.27
C VAL A 290 10.33 -25.29 -20.17
N LYS A 291 10.56 -25.32 -21.48
CA LYS A 291 9.51 -25.60 -22.46
C LYS A 291 9.15 -27.08 -22.49
N PRO A 292 7.86 -27.42 -22.59
CA PRO A 292 7.38 -28.79 -22.55
C PRO A 292 7.94 -29.66 -23.69
N ASP A 293 8.14 -29.06 -24.86
CA ASP A 293 8.60 -29.74 -26.09
C ASP A 293 10.04 -30.26 -25.95
N TRP A 294 10.89 -29.53 -25.22
CA TRP A 294 12.29 -29.89 -25.02
C TRP A 294 12.41 -31.15 -24.17
N LEU A 295 11.54 -31.31 -23.18
CA LEU A 295 11.56 -32.46 -22.28
C LEU A 295 11.29 -33.76 -23.03
N LEU A 296 10.29 -33.76 -23.92
CA LEU A 296 9.95 -34.92 -24.75
C LEU A 296 11.05 -35.27 -25.76
N ARG A 297 11.78 -34.26 -26.26
CA ARG A 297 12.88 -34.45 -27.21
C ARG A 297 14.17 -34.93 -26.56
N ILE A 298 14.53 -34.39 -25.39
CA ILE A 298 15.81 -34.66 -24.73
C ILE A 298 15.82 -36.01 -24.02
N ALA A 299 14.71 -36.41 -23.41
CA ALA A 299 14.63 -37.63 -22.61
C ALA A 299 13.30 -38.38 -22.84
N PRO A 300 13.05 -38.91 -24.05
CA PRO A 300 11.79 -39.57 -24.38
C PRO A 300 11.49 -40.75 -23.43
N GLN A 301 12.50 -41.57 -23.12
CA GLN A 301 12.38 -42.72 -22.21
C GLN A 301 12.04 -42.35 -20.76
N TYR A 302 12.38 -41.13 -20.32
CA TYR A 302 12.08 -40.67 -18.96
C TYR A 302 10.65 -40.11 -18.86
N TYR A 303 10.08 -39.67 -19.98
CA TYR A 303 8.77 -39.03 -20.07
C TYR A 303 7.73 -39.92 -20.78
N ASP A 304 7.72 -41.20 -20.44
CA ASP A 304 6.75 -42.16 -20.96
C ASP A 304 5.36 -41.96 -20.31
N MET A 305 4.34 -41.74 -21.13
CA MET A 305 2.96 -41.46 -20.68
C MET A 305 2.35 -42.60 -19.84
N ASN A 306 2.81 -43.83 -20.05
CA ASN A 306 2.34 -45.02 -19.33
C ASN A 306 2.77 -45.05 -17.87
N ASN A 307 3.88 -44.37 -17.54
CA ASN A 307 4.45 -44.37 -16.18
C ASN A 307 3.81 -43.31 -15.27
N PHE A 308 3.02 -42.38 -15.83
CA PHE A 308 2.43 -41.28 -15.07
C PHE A 308 0.98 -41.55 -14.66
N PRO A 309 0.56 -41.09 -13.47
CA PRO A 309 -0.84 -41.15 -13.06
C PRO A 309 -1.72 -40.31 -13.99
N GLN A 310 -3.03 -40.59 -13.99
CA GLN A 310 -4.00 -39.83 -14.79
C GLN A 310 -4.20 -38.45 -14.17
N CYS A 311 -3.46 -37.46 -14.67
CA CYS A 311 -3.50 -36.08 -14.22
C CYS A 311 -3.62 -35.11 -15.40
N GLU A 312 -3.95 -33.86 -15.12
CA GLU A 312 -4.02 -32.82 -16.16
C GLU A 312 -2.68 -32.68 -16.90
N ALA A 313 -1.56 -32.91 -16.20
CA ALA A 313 -0.23 -32.81 -16.78
C ALA A 313 0.05 -33.85 -17.83
N LYS A 314 -0.38 -35.10 -17.61
CA LYS A 314 -0.31 -36.16 -18.59
C LYS A 314 -1.10 -35.80 -19.84
N ARG A 315 -2.33 -35.30 -19.68
CA ARG A 315 -3.18 -34.88 -20.81
C ARG A 315 -2.54 -33.76 -21.64
N GLN A 316 -1.96 -32.74 -20.99
CA GLN A 316 -1.28 -31.66 -21.71
C GLN A 316 -0.02 -32.17 -22.43
N LEU A 317 0.71 -33.10 -21.82
CA LEU A 317 1.87 -33.74 -22.41
C LEU A 317 1.53 -34.59 -23.64
N GLU A 318 0.45 -35.35 -23.59
CA GLU A 318 -0.07 -36.11 -24.74
C GLU A 318 -0.42 -35.19 -25.91
N VAL A 319 -1.11 -34.07 -25.66
CA VAL A 319 -1.44 -33.07 -26.69
C VAL A 319 -0.18 -32.46 -27.33
N ILE A 320 0.85 -32.26 -26.54
CA ILE A 320 2.12 -31.71 -27.03
C ILE A 320 2.89 -32.77 -27.82
N GLN A 321 2.86 -34.03 -27.37
CA GLN A 321 3.46 -35.15 -28.08
C GLN A 321 2.84 -35.33 -29.47
N THR A 322 1.50 -35.29 -29.59
CA THR A 322 0.83 -35.36 -30.90
C THR A 322 1.26 -34.20 -31.79
N ARG A 323 1.31 -32.97 -31.25
CA ARG A 323 1.75 -31.79 -32.01
C ARG A 323 3.20 -31.91 -32.51
N ILE A 324 4.09 -32.50 -31.72
CA ILE A 324 5.51 -32.69 -32.12
C ILE A 324 5.61 -33.70 -33.26
N VAL A 325 4.83 -34.79 -33.22
CA VAL A 325 4.79 -35.79 -34.30
C VAL A 325 4.28 -35.19 -35.61
N ASP A 326 3.30 -34.28 -35.55
CA ASP A 326 2.76 -33.60 -36.73
C ASP A 326 3.74 -32.60 -37.39
N THR A 327 4.81 -32.20 -36.68
CA THR A 327 5.79 -31.20 -37.15
C THR A 327 7.12 -31.78 -37.64
N THR A 328 7.33 -33.09 -37.50
CA THR A 328 8.53 -33.81 -37.94
C THR A 328 8.25 -34.69 -39.15
#